data_AF-A0A3N4N343-F1
#
_entry.id   AF-A0A3N4N343-F1
#
_cell.length_a   1.000
_cell.length_b   1.000
_cell.length_c   1.000
_cell.angle_alpha   90.00
_cell.angle_beta   90.00
_cell.angle_gamma   90.00
#
_symmetry.space_group_name_H-M   'P 1'
#
loop_
_entity.id
_entity.type
_entity.pdbx_description
1 polymer ?
#
loop_
_entity_poly.entity_id
_entity_poly.type
_entity_poly.pdbx_seq_one_letter_code
_entity_poly.pdbx_strand_id
1 'polypeptide(L)'
;MPTRLLSRMLRACKMNMLDLVKAHLRVDGDDQDVLLHHLIESARAECRRYTGLADNAEAFSEPDIINGMILAVQADFDGDPTQRSLYLKAAHSLWTPFCTHYGV
;
A
#
# COMPACT_ATOMS: atom_id res chain seq x y z
N MET A 1 2.34 17.82 34.14
CA MET A 1 1.34 18.07 33.08
C MET A 1 1.76 17.35 31.79
N PRO A 2 0.82 16.70 31.08
CA PRO A 2 1.02 15.49 30.26
C PRO A 2 1.31 15.76 28.77
N THR A 3 1.90 16.91 28.45
CA THR A 3 2.00 17.40 27.06
C THR A 3 2.96 16.59 26.19
N ARG A 4 4.01 15.96 26.74
CA ARG A 4 4.99 15.20 25.93
C ARG A 4 4.46 13.83 25.44
N LEU A 5 3.55 13.19 26.19
CA LEU A 5 2.92 11.93 25.79
C LEU A 5 1.87 12.15 24.69
N LEU A 6 1.06 13.21 24.84
CA LEU A 6 0.12 13.63 23.81
C LEU A 6 0.82 14.04 22.50
N SER A 7 1.98 14.71 22.56
CA SER A 7 2.76 15.02 21.34
C SER A 7 3.40 13.80 20.67
N ARG A 8 3.63 12.68 21.38
CA ARG A 8 4.02 11.39 20.77
C ARG A 8 2.81 10.64 20.22
N MET A 9 1.66 10.69 20.89
CA MET A 9 0.41 10.06 20.43
C MET A 9 -0.21 10.79 19.22
N LEU A 10 -0.11 12.12 19.15
CA LEU A 10 -0.58 12.92 18.00
C LEU A 10 0.38 12.88 16.81
N ARG A 11 1.67 12.52 17.02
CA ARG A 11 2.59 12.21 15.92
C ARG A 11 2.29 10.86 15.26
N ALA A 12 1.43 10.03 15.88
CA ALA A 12 1.09 8.67 15.47
C ALA A 12 -0.13 8.56 14.52
N CYS A 13 -0.84 9.66 14.22
CA CYS A 13 -2.04 9.60 13.37
C CYS A 13 -1.80 9.85 11.87
N LYS A 14 -0.56 9.86 11.42
CA LYS A 14 -0.27 9.59 10.00
C LYS A 14 0.31 8.19 9.94
N MET A 15 -0.58 7.19 9.91
CA MET A 15 -0.17 5.82 9.61
C MET A 15 0.55 5.86 8.27
N ASN A 16 1.82 5.51 8.28
CA ASN A 16 2.57 5.40 7.05
C ASN A 16 2.17 4.09 6.33
N MET A 17 2.60 3.91 5.09
CA MET A 17 2.23 2.72 4.31
C MET A 17 2.66 1.41 5.00
N LEU A 18 3.82 1.39 5.66
CA LEU A 18 4.30 0.21 6.39
C LEU A 18 3.37 -0.13 7.55
N ASP A 19 2.92 0.86 8.33
CA ASP A 19 1.99 0.65 9.44
C ASP A 19 0.65 0.06 8.96
N LEU A 20 0.13 0.54 7.83
CA LEU A 20 -1.09 0.03 7.22
C LEU A 20 -0.92 -1.43 6.76
N VAL A 21 0.19 -1.74 6.10
CA VAL A 21 0.51 -3.10 5.66
C VAL A 21 0.65 -4.06 6.84
N LYS A 22 1.38 -3.67 7.89
CA LYS A 22 1.52 -4.49 9.11
C LYS A 22 0.17 -4.77 9.76
N ALA A 23 -0.66 -3.75 9.89
CA ALA A 23 -2.01 -3.89 10.43
C ALA A 23 -2.87 -4.85 9.59
N HIS A 24 -2.79 -4.75 8.26
CA HIS A 24 -3.53 -5.62 7.34
C HIS A 24 -3.06 -7.09 7.40
N LEU A 25 -1.75 -7.31 7.41
CA LEU A 25 -1.14 -8.64 7.46
C LEU A 25 -1.10 -9.24 8.87
N ARG A 26 -1.49 -8.48 9.90
CA ARG A 26 -1.41 -8.86 11.32
C ARG A 26 0.02 -9.22 11.73
N VAL A 27 0.99 -8.46 11.23
CA VAL A 27 2.41 -8.58 11.58
C VAL A 27 2.73 -7.61 12.71
N ASP A 28 3.26 -8.15 13.81
CA ASP A 28 3.78 -7.38 14.94
C ASP A 28 5.31 -7.30 14.89
N GLY A 29 5.89 -6.26 15.50
CA GLY A 29 7.34 -6.08 15.56
C GLY A 29 7.94 -5.51 14.27
N ASP A 30 9.25 -5.68 14.10
CA ASP A 30 10.05 -5.11 13.00
C ASP A 30 10.89 -6.14 12.21
N ASP A 31 10.84 -7.42 12.59
CA ASP A 31 11.63 -8.50 11.97
C ASP A 31 11.45 -8.59 10.45
N GLN A 32 10.28 -8.21 9.95
CA GLN A 32 9.91 -8.32 8.52
C GLN A 32 9.93 -6.97 7.80
N ASP A 33 10.37 -5.88 8.44
CA ASP A 33 10.25 -4.53 7.89
C ASP A 33 11.01 -4.36 6.58
N VAL A 34 12.19 -4.97 6.49
CA VAL A 34 12.99 -4.97 5.26
C VAL A 34 12.22 -5.62 4.12
N LEU A 35 11.62 -6.79 4.36
CA LEU A 35 10.80 -7.49 3.36
C LEU A 35 9.58 -6.65 2.99
N LEU A 36 8.82 -6.16 3.97
CA LEU A 36 7.61 -5.39 3.72
C LEU A 36 7.90 -4.11 2.95
N HIS A 37 9.00 -3.42 3.23
CA HIS A 37 9.45 -2.29 2.43
C HIS A 37 9.72 -2.67 0.97
N HIS A 38 10.42 -3.78 0.72
CA HIS A 38 10.65 -4.27 -0.65
C HIS A 38 9.34 -4.59 -1.38
N LEU A 39 8.37 -5.21 -0.70
CA LEU A 39 7.06 -5.52 -1.29
C LEU A 39 6.25 -4.24 -1.57
N ILE A 40 6.29 -3.25 -0.68
CA ILE A 40 5.64 -1.95 -0.89
C ILE A 40 6.20 -1.26 -2.13
N GLU A 41 7.52 -1.24 -2.31
CA GLU A 41 8.14 -0.65 -3.51
C GLU A 41 7.79 -1.43 -4.78
N SER A 42 7.71 -2.76 -4.71
CA SER A 42 7.23 -3.61 -5.81
C SER A 42 5.78 -3.28 -6.19
N ALA A 43 4.89 -3.19 -5.20
CA ALA A 43 3.49 -2.85 -5.39
C ALA A 43 3.30 -1.43 -5.95
N ARG A 44 4.10 -0.45 -5.48
CA ARG A 44 4.12 0.91 -6.04
C ARG A 44 4.54 0.90 -7.51
N ALA A 45 5.59 0.15 -7.85
CA ALA A 45 6.04 0.03 -9.23
C ALA A 45 4.98 -0.64 -10.13
N GLU A 46 4.26 -1.63 -9.63
CA GLU A 46 3.14 -2.27 -10.34
C GLU A 46 1.98 -1.29 -10.56
N CYS A 47 1.54 -0.61 -9.51
CA CYS A 47 0.51 0.42 -9.60
C CYS A 47 0.88 1.50 -10.64
N ARG A 48 2.13 1.95 -10.67
CA ARG A 48 2.63 2.92 -11.66
C ARG A 48 2.58 2.38 -13.08
N ARG A 49 3.03 1.15 -13.31
CA ARG A 49 2.98 0.51 -14.63
C ARG A 49 1.54 0.36 -15.11
N TYR A 50 0.64 -0.03 -14.21
CA TYR A 50 -0.76 -0.26 -14.53
C TYR A 50 -1.51 1.05 -14.84
N THR A 51 -1.33 2.08 -14.00
CA THR A 51 -2.06 3.35 -14.12
C THR A 51 -1.41 4.37 -15.07
N GLY A 52 -0.10 4.28 -15.26
CA GLY A 52 0.70 5.30 -15.95
C GLY A 52 0.97 6.55 -15.10
N LEU A 53 0.66 6.55 -13.80
CA LEU A 53 0.90 7.69 -12.93
C LEU A 53 2.40 8.01 -12.79
N ALA A 54 2.70 9.32 -12.78
CA ALA A 54 4.02 9.82 -12.40
C ALA A 54 4.31 9.47 -10.93
N ASP A 55 5.59 9.27 -10.60
CA ASP A 55 5.97 8.77 -9.26
C ASP A 55 5.59 9.71 -8.12
N ASN A 56 5.43 10.99 -8.41
CA ASN A 56 5.04 12.06 -7.49
C ASN A 56 3.57 12.48 -7.64
N ALA A 57 2.72 11.68 -8.28
CA ALA A 57 1.31 12.01 -8.44
C ALA A 57 0.59 12.04 -7.08
N GLU A 58 -0.21 13.08 -6.83
CA GLU A 58 -1.04 13.22 -5.63
C GLU A 58 -2.01 12.04 -5.46
N ALA A 59 -2.38 11.39 -6.57
CA ALA A 59 -3.22 10.19 -6.59
C ALA A 59 -2.68 9.05 -5.71
N PHE A 60 -1.37 9.00 -5.39
CA PHE A 60 -0.83 8.02 -4.45
C PHE A 60 -1.35 8.17 -3.01
N SER A 61 -1.98 9.29 -2.69
CA SER A 61 -2.69 9.50 -1.42
C SER A 61 -4.14 9.05 -1.43
N GLU A 62 -4.68 8.67 -2.59
CA GLU A 62 -6.08 8.25 -2.72
C GLU A 62 -6.32 6.89 -2.05
N PRO A 63 -7.43 6.73 -1.29
CA PRO A 63 -7.69 5.49 -0.55
C PRO A 63 -7.69 4.23 -1.42
N ASP A 64 -8.20 4.33 -2.65
CA ASP A 64 -8.26 3.19 -3.57
C ASP A 64 -6.87 2.78 -4.08
N ILE A 65 -5.97 3.74 -4.28
CA ILE A 65 -4.57 3.45 -4.62
C ILE A 65 -3.89 2.76 -3.43
N ILE A 66 -4.06 3.29 -2.22
CA ILE A 66 -3.50 2.72 -0.98
C ILE A 66 -4.01 1.28 -0.75
N ASN A 67 -5.33 1.08 -0.79
CA ASN A 67 -5.93 -0.24 -0.58
C ASN A 67 -5.49 -1.25 -1.64
N GLY A 68 -5.40 -0.83 -2.92
CA GLY A 68 -4.87 -1.70 -3.97
C GLY A 68 -3.40 -2.05 -3.74
N MET A 69 -2.57 -1.12 -3.26
CA MET A 69 -1.17 -1.42 -2.92
C MET A 69 -1.07 -2.44 -1.77
N ILE A 70 -1.92 -2.33 -0.75
CA ILE A 70 -1.99 -3.31 0.35
C ILE A 70 -2.36 -4.71 -0.18
N LEU A 71 -3.33 -4.81 -1.09
CA LEU A 71 -3.71 -6.09 -1.71
C LEU A 71 -2.57 -6.68 -2.55
N ALA A 72 -1.84 -5.86 -3.31
CA ALA A 72 -0.69 -6.31 -4.08
C ALA A 72 0.45 -6.79 -3.16
N VAL A 73 0.70 -6.10 -2.04
CA VAL A 73 1.65 -6.57 -1.03
C VAL A 73 1.22 -7.91 -0.45
N GLN A 74 -0.05 -8.07 -0.09
CA GLN A 74 -0.57 -9.34 0.42
C GLN A 74 -0.39 -10.48 -0.59
N ALA A 75 -0.63 -10.22 -1.88
CA ALA A 75 -0.44 -11.18 -2.96
C ALA A 75 0.99 -11.75 -3.01
N ASP A 76 1.98 -10.88 -2.80
CA ASP A 76 3.40 -11.26 -2.80
C ASP A 76 3.82 -11.90 -1.47
N PHE A 77 3.27 -11.40 -0.36
CA PHE A 77 3.57 -11.86 0.99
C PHE A 77 3.08 -13.30 1.24
N ASP A 78 1.83 -13.59 0.87
CA ASP A 78 1.24 -14.92 1.04
C ASP A 78 1.97 -15.98 0.20
N GLY A 79 2.62 -15.57 -0.90
CA GLY A 79 3.44 -16.44 -1.75
C GLY A 79 2.68 -17.53 -2.51
N ASP A 80 1.35 -17.61 -2.38
CA ASP A 80 0.50 -18.57 -3.09
C ASP A 80 0.19 -18.08 -4.52
N PRO A 81 0.68 -18.75 -5.58
CA PRO A 81 0.44 -18.35 -6.96
C PRO A 81 -1.04 -18.27 -7.35
N THR A 82 -1.89 -19.10 -6.72
CA THR A 82 -3.33 -19.14 -6.99
C THR A 82 -3.99 -17.86 -6.50
N GLN A 83 -3.74 -17.50 -5.25
CA GLN A 83 -4.31 -16.31 -4.60
C GLN A 83 -3.72 -15.02 -5.13
N ARG A 84 -2.44 -15.04 -5.54
CA ARG A 84 -1.75 -13.89 -6.13
C ARG A 84 -2.58 -13.22 -7.23
N SER A 85 -3.11 -14.03 -8.14
CA SER A 85 -3.90 -13.53 -9.28
C SER A 85 -5.21 -12.84 -8.86
N LEU A 86 -5.85 -13.33 -7.79
CA LEU A 86 -7.11 -12.78 -7.28
C LEU A 86 -6.88 -11.43 -6.60
N TYR A 87 -5.87 -11.35 -5.73
CA TYR A 87 -5.51 -10.10 -5.06
C TYR A 87 -5.06 -9.03 -6.05
N LEU A 88 -4.23 -9.37 -7.03
CA LEU A 88 -3.82 -8.43 -8.07
C LEU A 88 -4.99 -7.96 -8.93
N LYS A 89 -5.93 -8.85 -9.27
CA LYS A 89 -7.15 -8.46 -10.00
C LYS A 89 -8.01 -7.48 -9.18
N ALA A 90 -8.14 -7.70 -7.88
CA ALA A 90 -8.85 -6.79 -6.99
C ALA A 90 -8.14 -5.43 -6.91
N ALA A 91 -6.82 -5.41 -6.75
CA ALA A 91 -6.01 -4.18 -6.77
C ALA A 91 -6.19 -3.41 -8.10
N HIS A 92 -6.10 -4.09 -9.24
CA HIS A 92 -6.28 -3.48 -10.56
C HIS A 92 -7.68 -2.87 -10.74
N SER A 93 -8.70 -3.50 -10.17
CA SER A 93 -10.08 -2.98 -10.22
C SER A 93 -10.19 -1.64 -9.48
N LEU A 94 -9.52 -1.49 -8.33
CA LEU A 94 -9.43 -0.23 -7.59
C LEU A 94 -8.61 0.84 -8.34
N TRP A 95 -7.56 0.42 -9.06
CA TRP A 95 -6.68 1.35 -9.77
C TRP A 95 -7.21 1.80 -11.13
N THR A 96 -8.17 1.07 -11.73
CA THR A 96 -8.71 1.34 -13.06
C THR A 96 -9.15 2.80 -13.27
N PRO A 97 -9.84 3.47 -12.33
CA PRO A 97 -10.24 4.87 -12.49
C PRO A 97 -9.08 5.86 -12.61
N PHE A 98 -7.87 5.49 -12.19
CA PHE A 98 -6.68 6.33 -12.21
C PHE A 98 -5.81 6.11 -13.44
N CYS A 99 -6.20 5.18 -14.31
CA CYS A 99 -5.44 4.85 -15.50
C CYS A 99 -5.50 5.98 -16.53
N THR A 100 -4.36 6.64 -16.74
CA THR A 100 -4.18 7.78 -17.65
C THR A 100 -4.52 7.48 -19.12
N HIS A 101 -4.51 6.20 -19.53
CA HIS A 101 -4.87 5.79 -20.88
C HIS A 101 -6.39 5.78 -21.14
N TYR A 102 -7.22 5.79 -20.10
CA TYR A 102 -8.68 5.71 -20.24
C TYR A 102 -9.39 7.07 -20.33
N GLY A 103 -8.64 8.18 -20.38
CA GLY A 103 -9.10 9.51 -20.82
C GLY A 103 -10.57 9.84 -20.53
N VAL A 104 -10.87 10.24 -19.29
CA VAL A 104 -12.00 11.13 -18.98
C VAL A 104 -11.47 12.37 -18.29
#